data_AF-A0A2E1PE95-F1
#
_entry.id   AF-A0A2E1PE95-F1
#
_cell.length_a   1.000
_cell.length_b   1.000
_cell.length_c   1.000
_cell.angle_alpha   90.00
_cell.angle_beta   90.00
_cell.angle_gamma   90.00
#
_symmetry.space_group_name_H-M   'P 1'
#
loop_
_entity.id
_entity.type
_entity.pdbx_description
1 polymer ?
#
loop_
_entity_poly.entity_id
_entity_poly.type
_entity_poly.pdbx_seq_one_letter_code
_entity_poly.pdbx_strand_id
1 'polypeptide(L)'
;MTSINNLKKWAEDLFPLNRSLAGKFNRLTLKYIKKNINKNFIIKKVKSGKKFFSWTIPKEYLVTEAVLKDEDNKIICDIKNNNLHVVGYSSSINKWLSYNELKKNIFVS
;
A
#
# COMPACT_ATOMS: atom_id res chain seq x y z
N MET A 1 22.81 20.77 6.91
CA MET A 1 22.89 19.44 7.54
C MET A 1 21.51 19.06 8.02
N THR A 2 20.92 17.99 7.47
CA THR A 2 19.65 17.46 7.96
C THR A 2 19.92 16.72 9.26
N SER A 3 19.48 17.25 10.42
CA SER A 3 19.68 16.55 11.70
C SER A 3 18.96 15.19 11.69
N ILE A 4 19.52 14.17 12.33
CA ILE A 4 18.93 12.82 12.51
C ILE A 4 17.44 12.85 12.90
N ASN A 5 17.02 13.85 13.69
CA ASN A 5 15.63 14.06 14.12
C ASN A 5 14.63 14.22 12.96
N ASN A 6 15.08 14.72 11.80
CA ASN A 6 14.21 14.89 10.64
C ASN A 6 13.95 13.56 9.91
N LEU A 7 14.93 12.64 9.87
CA LEU A 7 14.77 11.35 9.21
C LEU A 7 13.71 10.49 9.89
N LYS A 8 13.75 10.41 11.22
CA LYS A 8 12.76 9.69 12.01
C LYS A 8 11.35 10.25 11.77
N LYS A 9 11.20 11.57 11.85
CA LYS A 9 9.91 12.23 11.59
C LYS A 9 9.36 11.95 10.19
N TRP A 10 10.21 12.01 9.16
CA TRP A 10 9.77 11.70 7.79
C TRP A 10 9.35 10.25 7.63
N ALA A 11 10.03 9.32 8.30
CA ALA A 11 9.63 7.92 8.31
C ALA A 11 8.27 7.74 8.99
N GLU A 12 8.04 8.37 10.15
CA GLU A 12 6.76 8.34 10.86
C GLU A 12 5.61 8.92 10.02
N ASP A 13 5.83 10.08 9.38
CA ASP A 13 4.82 10.72 8.52
C ASP A 13 4.46 9.86 7.29
N LEU A 14 5.42 9.10 6.74
CA LEU A 14 5.24 8.30 5.52
C LEU A 14 4.82 6.85 5.81
N PHE A 15 5.04 6.33 7.02
CA PHE A 15 4.77 4.93 7.37
C PHE A 15 3.30 4.53 7.17
N PRO A 16 2.30 5.32 7.58
CA PRO A 16 0.88 4.96 7.40
C PRO A 16 0.42 4.94 5.94
N LEU A 17 1.17 5.55 5.02
CA LEU A 17 0.81 5.54 3.60
C LEU A 17 1.00 4.14 3.04
N ASN A 18 -0.12 3.47 2.75
CA ASN A 18 -0.18 2.12 2.17
C ASN A 18 0.31 2.13 0.71
N ARG A 19 1.63 2.25 0.55
CA ARG A 19 2.33 2.29 -0.74
C ARG A 19 2.31 0.91 -1.38
N SER A 20 2.29 0.92 -2.71
CA SER A 20 2.41 -0.29 -3.54
C SER A 20 3.31 0.06 -4.74
N LEU A 21 3.35 -0.75 -5.79
CA LEU A 21 4.16 -0.43 -6.98
C LEU A 21 3.68 0.84 -7.71
N ALA A 22 2.37 0.98 -7.91
CA ALA A 22 1.75 2.17 -8.47
C ALA A 22 0.43 2.48 -7.76
N GLY A 23 0.15 3.76 -7.46
CA GLY A 23 -1.12 4.16 -6.86
C GLY A 23 -1.12 5.52 -6.16
N LYS A 24 -2.27 5.84 -5.56
CA LYS A 24 -2.54 7.11 -4.87
C LYS A 24 -1.48 7.44 -3.80
N PHE A 25 -1.13 6.47 -2.95
CA PHE A 25 -0.22 6.68 -1.82
C PHE A 25 1.24 6.88 -2.24
N ASN A 26 1.66 6.37 -3.41
CA ASN A 26 2.96 6.71 -4.00
C ASN A 26 3.00 8.18 -4.41
N ARG A 27 1.94 8.68 -5.07
CA ARG A 27 1.87 10.11 -5.45
C ARG A 27 1.92 11.01 -4.22
N LEU A 28 1.22 10.65 -3.14
CA LEU A 28 1.26 11.40 -1.89
C LEU A 28 2.66 11.41 -1.29
N THR A 29 3.34 10.26 -1.28
CA THR A 29 4.73 10.13 -0.83
C THR A 29 5.68 11.03 -1.64
N LEU A 30 5.61 10.99 -2.98
CA LEU A 30 6.47 11.81 -3.83
C LEU A 30 6.20 13.32 -3.63
N LYS A 31 4.94 13.71 -3.44
CA LYS A 31 4.57 15.11 -3.11
C LYS A 31 5.10 15.53 -1.74
N TYR A 32 5.01 14.64 -0.75
CA TYR A 32 5.58 14.88 0.59
C TYR A 32 7.09 15.10 0.50
N ILE A 33 7.82 14.23 -0.22
CA ILE A 33 9.27 14.34 -0.43
C ILE A 33 9.60 15.69 -1.08
N LYS A 34 8.89 16.06 -2.14
CA LYS A 34 9.12 17.35 -2.81
C LYS A 34 8.88 18.53 -1.87
N LYS A 35 7.82 18.50 -1.07
CA LYS A 35 7.45 19.60 -0.18
C LYS A 35 8.40 19.73 1.01
N ASN A 36 8.73 18.62 1.67
CA ASN A 36 9.33 18.60 3.00
C ASN A 36 10.81 18.22 3.03
N ILE A 37 11.32 17.56 1.99
CA ILE A 37 12.68 17.00 1.97
C ILE A 37 13.54 17.70 0.90
N ASN A 38 13.07 17.74 -0.35
CA ASN A 38 13.82 18.34 -1.45
C ASN A 38 12.89 19.04 -2.44
N LYS A 39 12.86 20.38 -2.42
CA LYS A 39 12.04 21.21 -3.31
C LYS A 39 12.36 21.01 -4.80
N ASN A 40 13.59 20.63 -5.12
CA ASN A 40 14.05 20.38 -6.49
C ASN A 40 13.68 18.98 -7.00
N PHE A 41 13.01 18.15 -6.19
CA PHE A 41 12.57 16.82 -6.61
C PHE A 41 11.54 16.89 -7.75
N ILE A 42 11.83 16.21 -8.86
CA ILE A 42 11.00 16.22 -10.07
C ILE A 42 10.11 14.97 -10.08
N ILE A 43 8.79 15.18 -10.06
CA ILE A 43 7.81 14.10 -10.13
C ILE A 43 7.42 13.89 -11.58
N LYS A 44 7.68 12.70 -12.12
CA LYS A 44 7.22 12.26 -13.45
C LYS A 44 6.07 11.26 -13.32
N LYS A 45 5.18 11.24 -14.31
CA LYS A 45 4.06 10.28 -14.40
C LYS A 45 4.06 9.57 -15.74
N VAL A 46 3.67 8.30 -15.73
CA VAL A 46 3.54 7.46 -16.92
C VAL A 46 2.20 6.72 -16.84
N LYS A 47 1.49 6.64 -17.96
CA LYS A 47 0.19 5.94 -18.02
C LYS A 47 0.38 4.43 -17.89
N SER A 48 -0.50 3.76 -17.15
CA SER A 48 -0.64 2.30 -17.13
C SER A 48 -0.81 1.73 -18.54
N GLY A 49 -0.35 0.51 -18.76
CA GLY A 49 -0.41 -0.19 -20.05
C GLY A 49 0.69 0.22 -21.04
N LYS A 50 1.49 1.26 -20.74
CA LYS A 50 2.63 1.61 -21.61
C LYS A 50 3.71 0.54 -21.51
N LYS A 51 4.26 0.13 -22.65
CA LYS A 51 5.37 -0.82 -22.75
C LYS A 51 6.72 -0.11 -22.69
N PHE A 52 7.65 -0.66 -21.92
CA PHE A 52 9.06 -0.26 -21.84
C PHE A 52 9.92 -1.51 -21.88
N PHE A 53 10.62 -1.71 -22.99
CA PHE A 53 11.35 -2.95 -23.27
C PHE A 53 10.42 -4.18 -23.13
N SER A 54 10.74 -5.10 -22.23
CA SER A 54 9.94 -6.29 -21.92
C SER A 54 8.84 -6.05 -20.88
N TRP A 55 8.79 -4.88 -20.23
CA TRP A 55 7.86 -4.60 -19.13
C TRP A 55 6.67 -3.75 -19.59
N THR A 56 5.54 -3.95 -18.92
CA THR A 56 4.33 -3.13 -19.08
C THR A 56 4.02 -2.43 -17.77
N ILE A 57 3.77 -1.12 -17.81
CA ILE A 57 3.41 -0.36 -16.60
C ILE A 57 2.09 -0.92 -16.05
N PRO A 58 2.04 -1.38 -14.78
CA PRO A 58 0.85 -2.01 -14.23
C PRO A 58 -0.30 -1.00 -14.06
N LYS A 59 -1.51 -1.53 -13.87
CA LYS A 59 -2.62 -0.71 -13.36
C LYS A 59 -2.27 -0.16 -11.98
N GLU A 60 -2.81 1.00 -11.65
CA GLU A 60 -2.72 1.51 -10.29
C GLU A 60 -3.48 0.62 -9.32
N TYR A 61 -2.95 0.49 -8.11
CA TYR A 61 -3.52 -0.27 -7.02
C TYR A 61 -3.98 0.65 -5.89
N LEU A 62 -5.14 0.36 -5.32
CA LEU A 62 -5.68 1.03 -4.15
C LEU A 62 -6.53 0.05 -3.36
N VAL A 63 -6.21 -0.10 -2.07
CA VAL A 63 -7.10 -0.76 -1.10
C VAL A 63 -7.76 0.31 -0.27
N THR A 64 -9.09 0.31 -0.26
CA THR A 64 -9.89 1.22 0.56
C THR A 64 -10.21 0.63 1.91
N GLU A 65 -10.50 -0.66 1.95
CA GLU A 65 -10.85 -1.43 3.15
C GLU A 65 -10.55 -2.90 2.91
N ALA A 66 -10.16 -3.60 3.97
CA ALA A 66 -10.03 -5.05 3.98
C ALA A 66 -10.13 -5.52 5.44
N VAL A 67 -11.17 -6.30 5.72
CA VAL A 67 -11.48 -6.79 7.06
C VAL A 67 -11.85 -8.26 6.95
N LEU A 68 -11.24 -9.08 7.79
CA LEU A 68 -11.61 -10.48 8.02
C LEU A 68 -12.40 -10.54 9.32
N LYS A 69 -13.61 -11.09 9.25
CA LYS A 69 -14.49 -11.30 10.41
C LYS A 69 -14.91 -12.77 10.51
N ASP A 70 -15.23 -13.23 11.71
CA ASP A 70 -15.93 -14.50 11.90
C ASP A 70 -17.46 -14.34 11.75
N GLU A 71 -18.18 -15.44 11.93
CA GLU A 71 -19.65 -15.53 11.89
C GLU A 71 -20.35 -14.63 12.92
N ASP A 72 -19.69 -14.33 14.04
CA ASP A 72 -20.20 -13.49 15.12
C ASP A 72 -19.86 -12.00 14.91
N ASN A 73 -19.36 -11.64 13.72
CA ASN A 73 -18.89 -10.30 13.34
C ASN A 73 -17.66 -9.79 14.11
N LYS A 74 -16.96 -10.66 14.84
CA LYS A 74 -15.71 -10.29 15.50
C LYS A 74 -14.63 -10.10 14.45
N ILE A 75 -13.96 -8.95 14.51
CA ILE A 75 -12.85 -8.63 13.60
C ILE A 75 -11.63 -9.45 14.01
N ILE A 76 -11.18 -10.32 13.10
CA ILE A 76 -9.97 -11.14 13.25
C ILE A 76 -8.76 -10.36 12.73
N CYS A 77 -8.91 -9.67 11.61
CA CYS A 77 -7.84 -8.92 10.95
C CYS A 77 -8.43 -7.70 10.23
N ASP A 78 -7.80 -6.54 10.34
CA ASP A 78 -8.25 -5.29 9.69
C ASP A 78 -7.04 -4.50 9.19
N ILE A 79 -7.04 -4.15 7.91
CA ILE A 79 -5.99 -3.34 7.28
C ILE A 79 -5.80 -1.97 7.95
N LYS A 80 -6.82 -1.44 8.65
CA LYS A 80 -6.72 -0.20 9.42
C LYS A 80 -5.72 -0.30 10.57
N ASN A 81 -5.50 -1.50 11.12
CA ASN A 81 -4.54 -1.74 12.19
C ASN A 81 -3.11 -1.85 11.64
N ASN A 82 -2.94 -2.52 10.49
CA ASN A 82 -1.64 -2.64 9.83
C ASN A 82 -1.82 -2.88 8.31
N ASN A 83 -1.16 -2.07 7.49
CA ASN A 83 -1.26 -2.18 6.03
C ASN A 83 -0.65 -3.49 5.47
N LEU A 84 0.20 -4.18 6.24
CA LEU A 84 0.81 -5.46 5.86
C LEU A 84 -0.14 -6.65 5.98
N HIS A 85 -1.34 -6.46 6.53
CA HIS A 85 -2.37 -7.51 6.58
C HIS A 85 -2.91 -7.91 5.21
N VAL A 86 -2.66 -7.11 4.17
CA VAL A 86 -3.08 -7.41 2.79
C VAL A 86 -1.87 -7.45 1.90
N VAL A 87 -1.78 -8.51 1.09
CA VAL A 87 -0.76 -8.60 0.05
C VAL A 87 -1.01 -7.55 -1.03
N GLY A 88 0.01 -6.77 -1.38
CA GLY A 88 -0.10 -5.76 -2.41
C GLY A 88 -0.57 -6.37 -3.74
N TYR A 89 -1.43 -5.65 -4.48
CA TYR A 89 -2.07 -6.10 -5.72
C TYR A 89 -3.09 -7.25 -5.58
N SER A 90 -3.51 -7.63 -4.37
CA SER A 90 -4.66 -8.53 -4.19
C SER A 90 -5.92 -7.99 -4.86
N SER A 91 -6.67 -8.87 -5.52
CA SER A 91 -7.97 -8.55 -6.12
C SER A 91 -9.03 -8.27 -5.05
N SER A 92 -10.03 -7.46 -5.42
CA SER A 92 -11.18 -7.19 -4.55
C SER A 92 -11.99 -8.47 -4.33
N ILE A 93 -12.43 -8.67 -3.09
CA ILE A 93 -13.19 -9.85 -2.69
C ILE A 93 -14.20 -9.50 -1.59
N ASN A 94 -15.40 -10.04 -1.69
CA ASN A 94 -16.44 -9.94 -0.66
C ASN A 94 -17.22 -11.25 -0.65
N LYS A 95 -16.86 -12.18 0.25
CA LYS A 95 -17.50 -13.49 0.35
C LYS A 95 -17.24 -14.14 1.72
N TRP A 96 -18.09 -15.08 2.09
CA TRP A 96 -17.82 -16.05 3.14
C TRP A 96 -16.85 -17.12 2.64
N LEU A 97 -15.98 -17.58 3.53
CA LEU A 97 -14.96 -18.59 3.25
C LEU A 97 -14.96 -19.62 4.36
N SER A 98 -14.88 -20.90 4.00
CA SER A 98 -14.49 -21.91 4.97
C SER A 98 -13.04 -21.69 5.40
N TYR A 99 -12.69 -22.16 6.60
CA TYR A 99 -11.31 -22.08 7.09
C TYR A 99 -10.31 -22.73 6.11
N ASN A 100 -10.68 -23.85 5.47
CA ASN A 100 -9.83 -24.56 4.51
C ASN A 100 -9.55 -23.74 3.24
N GLU A 101 -10.49 -22.92 2.80
CA GLU A 101 -10.27 -22.00 1.67
C GLU A 101 -9.45 -20.78 2.07
N LEU A 102 -9.76 -20.21 3.24
CA LEU A 102 -9.06 -19.05 3.78
C LEU A 102 -7.57 -19.37 4.01
N LYS A 103 -7.28 -20.52 4.62
CA LYS A 103 -5.92 -20.98 4.95
C LYS A 103 -4.97 -20.98 3.75
N LYS A 104 -5.47 -21.19 2.53
CA LYS A 104 -4.67 -21.14 1.29
C LYS A 104 -4.11 -19.75 0.99
N ASN A 105 -4.67 -18.71 1.60
CA ASN A 105 -4.31 -17.31 1.40
C ASN A 105 -3.82 -16.63 2.70
N ILE A 106 -3.52 -17.42 3.75
CA ILE A 106 -2.89 -16.91 4.97
C ILE A 106 -1.38 -17.12 4.84
N PHE A 107 -0.62 -16.04 5.06
CA PHE A 107 0.84 -16.05 5.04
C PHE A 107 1.36 -15.61 6.40
N VAL A 108 2.26 -16.40 6.98
CA VAL A 108 2.90 -16.15 8.28
C VAL A 108 4.41 -16.30 8.11
N SER A 109 5.18 -15.57 8.93
CA SER A 109 6.64 -15.64 8.99
C SER A 109 7.13 -16.78 9.87
#